data_AF-A0A7X7TCV9-F1
#
_entry.id   AF-A0A7X7TCV9-F1
#
_cell.length_a   1.000
_cell.length_b   1.000
_cell.length_c   1.000
_cell.angle_alpha   90.00
_cell.angle_beta   90.00
_cell.angle_gamma   90.00
#
_symmetry.space_group_name_H-M   'P 1'
#
loop_
_entity.id
_entity.type
_entity.pdbx_description
1 polymer ?
#
loop_
_entity_poly.entity_id
_entity_poly.type
_entity_poly.pdbx_seq_one_letter_code
_entity_poly.pdbx_strand_id
1 'polypeptide(L)'
;MKPRNLWMGLLLLTAVVSSTGWAVTRTVDDSGGADYTTIQPAINASNLGDTVFVMPGIYNGPIVMKGGVKLLGYGPHVTTITGNNTAIHVVSFNSAIPSLLSGFRIINSDPGVNVPGSWHYSGVYVQSGSLTIRNNIIEDNKSGIAVEEAGRPTIINNTIVDNTVGVVVYGDATPYSTPFRVAFIYYKDDSGAKDYAQILKSIGASLTPIPMAEIPDVSLSSYRVLIVAPDTGKGGEWGNADLVLKIQKSGVPVLGLGEGGISLFQQMGLSINWDHHWISNNAGIYVMDPEHRIFMTPNDIPIPKSRMLELYERSVTVREEYGPHLSRLAILLGRSPTDPDKDHYSLVQEKN
;
A
#
# COMPACT_ATOMS: atom_id res chain seq x y z
N MET A 1 63.54 -14.59 -17.74
CA MET A 1 62.55 -15.69 -17.60
C MET A 1 61.92 -15.59 -16.21
N LYS A 2 60.59 -15.72 -16.13
CA LYS A 2 59.72 -15.43 -14.97
C LYS A 2 60.27 -15.86 -13.59
N PRO A 3 59.99 -15.07 -12.54
CA PRO A 3 59.64 -15.62 -11.23
C PRO A 3 58.15 -15.39 -10.94
N ARG A 4 57.40 -16.49 -10.74
CA ARG A 4 56.08 -16.50 -10.09
C ARG A 4 56.23 -17.39 -8.87
N ASN A 5 56.09 -16.80 -7.68
CA ASN A 5 55.73 -17.40 -6.39
C ASN A 5 55.24 -16.19 -5.57
N LEU A 6 53.98 -15.76 -5.69
CA LEU A 6 52.82 -16.18 -4.89
C LEU A 6 53.20 -16.45 -3.43
N TRP A 7 52.66 -15.64 -2.50
CA TRP A 7 52.14 -15.96 -1.16
C TRP A 7 52.14 -14.67 -0.30
N MET A 8 51.06 -14.49 0.49
CA MET A 8 50.77 -13.39 1.45
C MET A 8 50.17 -12.09 0.90
N GLY A 9 48.99 -12.21 0.28
CA GLY A 9 47.95 -11.18 0.37
C GLY A 9 47.02 -11.50 1.53
N LEU A 10 47.23 -10.87 2.67
CA LEU A 10 46.38 -10.92 3.85
C LEU A 10 45.00 -10.34 3.49
N LEU A 11 44.03 -11.21 3.22
CA LEU A 11 42.63 -10.85 3.01
C LEU A 11 42.03 -10.48 4.38
N LEU A 12 42.16 -9.20 4.77
CA LEU A 12 41.31 -8.63 5.81
C LEU A 12 39.90 -8.48 5.23
N LEU A 13 39.13 -9.56 5.30
CA LEU A 13 37.69 -9.54 5.13
C LEU A 13 37.14 -8.77 6.34
N THR A 14 36.93 -7.46 6.20
CA THR A 14 35.99 -6.76 7.07
C THR A 14 34.61 -7.31 6.75
N ALA A 15 34.20 -8.33 7.50
CA ALA A 15 32.79 -8.67 7.61
C ALA A 15 32.11 -7.45 8.22
N VAL A 16 31.61 -6.55 7.38
CA VAL A 16 30.46 -5.73 7.75
C VAL A 16 29.36 -6.75 7.93
N VAL A 17 29.19 -7.23 9.16
CA VAL A 17 27.95 -7.85 9.58
C VAL A 17 26.95 -6.70 9.57
N SER A 18 26.36 -6.43 8.41
CA SER A 18 25.10 -5.73 8.38
C SER A 18 24.15 -6.63 9.16
N SER A 19 23.83 -6.26 10.39
CA SER A 19 22.68 -6.79 11.07
C SER A 19 21.46 -6.40 10.24
N THR A 20 21.13 -7.21 9.24
CA THR A 20 19.80 -7.25 8.69
C THR A 20 18.93 -7.88 9.77
N GLY A 21 18.67 -7.12 10.83
CA GLY A 21 17.51 -7.37 11.66
C GLY A 21 16.31 -7.32 10.74
N TRP A 22 15.38 -8.26 10.92
CA TRP A 22 14.09 -8.21 10.26
C TRP A 22 13.46 -6.84 10.54
N ALA A 23 12.85 -6.21 9.52
CA ALA A 23 12.12 -4.97 9.70
C ALA A 23 11.10 -5.13 10.84
N VAL A 24 11.25 -4.34 11.89
CA VAL A 24 10.38 -4.41 13.08
C VAL A 24 9.21 -3.44 12.90
N THR A 25 8.05 -3.83 13.40
CA THR A 25 6.92 -2.89 13.60
C THR A 25 6.92 -2.42 15.04
N ARG A 26 7.03 -1.11 15.23
CA ARG A 26 6.86 -0.43 16.52
C ARG A 26 5.48 0.19 16.57
N THR A 27 4.75 -0.05 17.65
CA THR A 27 3.38 0.44 17.81
C THR A 27 3.34 1.73 18.64
N VAL A 28 2.41 2.64 18.31
CA VAL A 28 2.19 3.90 19.04
C VAL A 28 0.71 4.05 19.37
N ASP A 29 0.38 4.33 20.63
CA ASP A 29 -0.99 4.53 21.12
C ASP A 29 -0.98 5.62 22.22
N ASP A 30 -1.71 6.72 22.01
CA ASP A 30 -1.74 7.85 22.95
C ASP A 30 -2.45 7.52 24.27
N SER A 31 -3.29 6.48 24.27
CA SER A 31 -4.00 5.95 25.44
C SER A 31 -3.20 4.90 26.23
N GLY A 32 -2.05 4.48 25.70
CA GLY A 32 -1.20 3.43 26.26
C GLY A 32 -1.56 2.03 25.76
N GLY A 33 -0.68 1.04 26.00
CA GLY A 33 -0.87 -0.35 25.53
C GLY A 33 -0.09 -0.71 24.25
N ALA A 34 0.63 0.26 23.69
CA ALA A 34 1.60 0.07 22.61
C ALA A 34 3.05 0.25 23.10
N ASP A 35 4.04 0.06 22.21
CA ASP A 35 5.46 0.23 22.52
C ASP A 35 5.81 1.68 22.92
N TYR A 36 5.08 2.65 22.37
CA TYR A 36 5.28 4.08 22.62
C TYR A 36 3.93 4.80 22.77
N THR A 37 3.93 5.93 23.48
CA THR A 37 2.76 6.81 23.58
C THR A 37 2.83 8.02 22.64
N THR A 38 3.98 8.26 22.02
CA THR A 38 4.21 9.37 21.08
C THR A 38 5.01 8.90 19.87
N ILE A 39 4.81 9.57 18.72
CA ILE A 39 5.35 9.13 17.42
C ILE A 39 6.87 9.32 17.34
N GLN A 40 7.41 10.47 17.76
CA GLN A 40 8.82 10.80 17.53
C GLN A 40 9.79 9.82 18.23
N PRO A 41 9.58 9.39 19.50
CA PRO A 41 10.43 8.37 20.12
C PRO A 41 10.43 7.03 19.37
N ALA A 42 9.30 6.62 18.79
CA ALA A 42 9.21 5.40 17.99
C ALA A 42 10.07 5.50 16.73
N ILE A 43 9.98 6.63 15.99
CA ILE A 43 10.82 6.90 14.82
C ILE A 43 12.31 6.94 15.18
N ASN A 44 12.66 7.57 16.30
CA ASN A 44 14.04 7.68 16.75
C ASN A 44 14.66 6.29 17.00
N ALA A 45 13.88 5.37 17.55
CA ALA A 45 14.28 3.99 17.83
C ALA A 45 14.23 3.05 16.59
N SER A 46 13.63 3.47 15.48
CA SER A 46 13.53 2.68 14.26
C SER A 46 14.83 2.65 13.46
N ASN A 47 15.11 1.50 12.85
CA ASN A 47 16.18 1.27 11.90
C ASN A 47 15.67 1.31 10.46
N LEU A 48 16.61 1.20 9.51
CA LEU A 48 16.29 1.10 8.09
C LEU A 48 15.32 -0.06 7.83
N GLY A 49 14.19 0.21 7.18
CA GLY A 49 13.17 -0.78 6.82
C GLY A 49 12.06 -0.94 7.85
N ASP A 50 12.23 -0.42 9.07
CA ASP A 50 11.24 -0.53 10.15
C ASP A 50 9.94 0.22 9.83
N THR A 51 8.88 -0.21 10.49
CA THR A 51 7.57 0.42 10.45
C THR A 51 7.22 0.98 11.82
N VAL A 52 6.72 2.21 11.86
CA VAL A 52 6.02 2.79 13.01
C VAL A 52 4.53 2.77 12.67
N PHE A 53 3.76 1.95 13.38
CA PHE A 53 2.31 1.81 13.22
C PHE A 53 1.60 2.55 14.35
N VAL A 54 0.77 3.53 13.99
CA VAL A 54 0.14 4.47 14.92
C VAL A 54 -1.34 4.19 15.00
N MET A 55 -1.82 3.91 16.21
CA MET A 55 -3.22 3.64 16.53
C MET A 55 -4.09 4.91 16.37
N PRO A 56 -5.43 4.78 16.37
CA PRO A 56 -6.33 5.92 16.43
C PRO A 56 -5.99 6.84 17.61
N GLY A 57 -5.97 8.16 17.39
CA GLY A 57 -5.53 9.12 18.41
C GLY A 57 -5.13 10.47 17.84
N ILE A 58 -4.77 11.41 18.71
CA ILE A 58 -4.28 12.75 18.34
C ILE A 58 -2.85 12.92 18.86
N TYR A 59 -1.91 13.06 17.93
CA TYR A 59 -0.49 13.14 18.21
C TYR A 59 0.05 14.52 17.87
N ASN A 60 0.82 15.09 18.80
CA ASN A 60 1.43 16.40 18.60
C ASN A 60 2.69 16.28 17.72
N GLY A 61 2.76 17.13 16.69
CA GLY A 61 4.01 17.41 15.99
C GLY A 61 4.95 18.30 16.83
N PRO A 62 6.15 18.63 16.30
CA PRO A 62 6.65 18.27 14.98
C PRO A 62 7.13 16.81 14.90
N ILE A 63 6.89 16.17 13.74
CA ILE A 63 7.41 14.84 13.42
C ILE A 63 8.52 14.95 12.38
N VAL A 64 9.72 14.54 12.74
CA VAL A 64 10.89 14.47 11.85
C VAL A 64 11.05 13.03 11.37
N MET A 65 10.71 12.80 10.11
CA MET A 65 10.79 11.48 9.47
C MET A 65 12.25 11.01 9.32
N LYS A 66 12.49 9.73 9.61
CA LYS A 66 13.80 9.09 9.43
C LYS A 66 13.84 8.32 8.11
N GLY A 67 14.94 8.47 7.38
CA GLY A 67 15.19 7.75 6.13
C GLY A 67 15.03 6.23 6.26
N GLY A 68 14.23 5.62 5.38
CA GLY A 68 13.94 4.19 5.35
C GLY A 68 12.91 3.70 6.36
N VAL A 69 12.29 4.60 7.13
CA VAL A 69 11.21 4.26 8.07
C VAL A 69 9.85 4.50 7.41
N LYS A 70 8.93 3.55 7.61
CA LYS A 70 7.52 3.70 7.21
C LYS A 70 6.70 4.17 8.39
N LEU A 71 6.11 5.35 8.32
CA LEU A 71 5.15 5.85 9.28
C LEU A 71 3.73 5.60 8.76
N LEU A 72 2.99 4.72 9.44
CA LEU A 72 1.67 4.26 9.04
C LEU A 72 0.65 4.57 10.14
N GLY A 73 -0.31 5.44 9.87
CA GLY A 73 -1.49 5.63 10.71
C GLY A 73 -2.53 4.56 10.43
N TYR A 74 -3.37 4.27 11.42
CA TYR A 74 -4.46 3.31 11.30
C TYR A 74 -5.41 3.68 10.16
N GLY A 75 -5.72 4.97 10.03
CA GLY A 75 -6.48 5.54 8.93
C GLY A 75 -6.65 7.05 9.10
N PRO A 76 -6.72 7.83 8.01
CA PRO A 76 -6.69 9.29 8.11
C PRO A 76 -7.89 9.87 8.86
N HIS A 77 -9.05 9.20 8.87
CA HIS A 77 -10.22 9.67 9.62
C HIS A 77 -10.11 9.51 11.15
N VAL A 78 -9.14 8.73 11.64
CA VAL A 78 -9.05 8.37 13.07
C VAL A 78 -7.66 8.59 13.68
N THR A 79 -6.63 8.81 12.87
CA THR A 79 -5.25 9.08 13.34
C THR A 79 -4.81 10.46 12.90
N THR A 80 -4.73 11.42 13.85
CA THR A 80 -4.40 12.82 13.57
C THR A 80 -2.99 13.18 14.06
N ILE A 81 -2.20 13.87 13.24
CA ILE A 81 -1.00 14.60 13.66
C ILE A 81 -1.31 16.10 13.60
N THR A 82 -1.19 16.80 14.72
CA THR A 82 -1.53 18.22 14.80
C THR A 82 -0.31 19.08 15.13
N GLY A 83 -0.19 20.23 14.46
CA GLY A 83 0.73 21.30 14.81
C GLY A 83 0.23 22.22 15.92
N ASN A 84 -0.95 21.96 16.50
CA ASN A 84 -1.53 22.77 17.59
C ASN A 84 -1.64 24.26 17.29
N ASN A 85 -1.85 24.64 16.03
CA ASN A 85 -1.85 26.03 15.58
C ASN A 85 -0.54 26.74 15.94
N THR A 86 0.59 26.02 15.85
CA THR A 86 1.92 26.59 16.04
C THR A 86 2.63 26.66 14.70
N ALA A 87 3.49 27.65 14.56
CA ALA A 87 4.23 27.94 13.34
C ALA A 87 5.34 26.89 13.13
N ILE A 88 4.96 25.73 12.60
CA ILE A 88 5.83 24.55 12.43
C ILE A 88 5.56 23.82 11.12
N HIS A 89 6.48 22.95 10.73
CA HIS A 89 6.15 21.84 9.84
C HIS A 89 5.64 20.69 10.69
N VAL A 90 4.39 20.27 10.48
CA VAL A 90 3.77 19.21 11.29
C VAL A 90 4.51 17.88 11.07
N VAL A 91 4.85 17.58 9.82
CA VAL A 91 5.76 16.50 9.43
C VAL A 91 6.86 17.05 8.51
N SER A 92 8.12 16.70 8.76
CA SER A 92 9.25 17.09 7.92
C SER A 92 10.10 15.89 7.49
N PHE A 93 10.70 15.98 6.31
CA PHE A 93 11.60 14.97 5.76
C PHE A 93 12.79 15.58 5.03
N ASN A 94 13.98 15.11 5.42
CA ASN A 94 15.26 15.45 4.80
C ASN A 94 16.17 14.22 4.86
N SER A 95 16.13 13.37 3.83
CA SER A 95 16.99 12.19 3.74
C SER A 95 17.11 11.66 2.32
N ALA A 96 18.30 11.19 1.94
CA ALA A 96 18.52 10.47 0.69
C ALA A 96 17.86 9.08 0.65
N ILE A 97 17.47 8.52 1.80
CA ILE A 97 16.87 7.19 1.89
C ILE A 97 15.35 7.29 1.81
N PRO A 98 14.70 6.70 0.78
CA PRO A 98 13.25 6.79 0.62
C PRO A 98 12.47 6.31 1.85
N SER A 99 11.35 6.97 2.12
CA SER A 99 10.50 6.69 3.28
C SER A 99 9.02 6.78 2.92
N LEU A 100 8.14 6.42 3.85
CA LEU A 100 6.70 6.41 3.62
C LEU A 100 5.96 7.13 4.76
N LEU A 101 5.05 8.03 4.41
CA LEU A 101 4.06 8.65 5.28
C LEU A 101 2.67 8.30 4.76
N SER A 102 1.87 7.58 5.55
CA SER A 102 0.53 7.17 5.11
C SER A 102 -0.47 6.95 6.22
N GLY A 103 -1.75 7.25 5.97
CA GLY A 103 -2.85 6.93 6.89
C GLY A 103 -3.11 7.98 7.97
N PHE A 104 -2.74 9.24 7.75
CA PHE A 104 -2.89 10.32 8.74
C PHE A 104 -3.79 11.44 8.27
N ARG A 105 -4.46 12.09 9.23
CA ARG A 105 -4.92 13.47 9.08
C ARG A 105 -3.88 14.43 9.65
N ILE A 106 -3.47 15.44 8.89
CA ILE A 106 -2.35 16.33 9.23
C ILE A 106 -2.84 17.78 9.20
N ILE A 107 -2.82 18.45 10.37
CA ILE A 107 -3.53 19.73 10.57
C ILE A 107 -2.78 20.77 11.39
N ASN A 108 -3.21 22.03 11.28
CA ASN A 108 -2.91 23.14 12.18
C ASN A 108 -1.42 23.54 12.22
N SER A 109 -0.79 23.69 11.05
CA SER A 109 0.63 24.10 10.93
C SER A 109 0.92 25.59 11.18
N ASP A 110 -0.08 26.40 11.49
CA ASP A 110 0.07 27.86 11.60
C ASP A 110 -0.93 28.45 12.61
N PRO A 111 -0.52 29.37 13.50
CA PRO A 111 -1.40 30.14 14.40
C PRO A 111 -2.34 31.14 13.71
N GLY A 112 -2.20 31.39 12.41
CA GLY A 112 -3.03 32.38 11.68
C GLY A 112 -2.63 33.83 11.96
N VAL A 113 -1.46 34.05 12.56
CA VAL A 113 -0.84 35.38 12.70
C VAL A 113 0.32 35.53 11.73
N ASN A 114 0.65 36.75 11.30
CA ASN A 114 1.80 37.01 10.44
C ASN A 114 3.11 36.71 11.19
N VAL A 115 3.56 35.46 11.18
CA VAL A 115 4.83 35.02 11.78
C VAL A 115 5.98 35.29 10.79
N PRO A 116 7.06 36.02 11.14
CA PRO A 116 8.24 36.16 10.28
C PRO A 116 8.83 34.79 9.88
N GLY A 117 9.21 34.59 8.61
CA GLY A 117 9.57 33.27 8.05
C GLY A 117 8.36 32.46 7.54
N SER A 118 7.17 33.05 7.60
CA SER A 118 5.84 32.45 7.50
C SER A 118 5.52 31.52 6.33
N TRP A 119 6.10 31.70 5.15
CA TRP A 119 5.41 31.26 3.94
C TRP A 119 5.40 29.73 3.73
N HIS A 120 6.31 28.97 4.37
CA HIS A 120 6.46 27.54 4.12
C HIS A 120 5.98 26.60 5.24
N TYR A 121 5.55 27.11 6.40
CA TYR A 121 4.97 26.22 7.44
C TYR A 121 3.90 25.34 6.82
N SER A 122 3.95 24.05 7.09
CA SER A 122 3.20 23.10 6.30
C SER A 122 2.76 21.88 7.07
N GLY A 123 1.70 21.23 6.58
CA GLY A 123 1.33 19.89 7.03
C GLY A 123 2.48 18.93 6.78
N VAL A 124 2.98 18.88 5.54
CA VAL A 124 4.16 18.08 5.17
C VAL A 124 5.21 18.93 4.48
N TYR A 125 6.44 18.89 4.98
CA TYR A 125 7.60 19.55 4.38
C TYR A 125 8.62 18.52 3.89
N VAL A 126 9.00 18.62 2.63
CA VAL A 126 10.01 17.76 2.00
C VAL A 126 11.14 18.64 1.49
N GLN A 127 12.23 18.71 2.26
CA GLN A 127 13.42 19.48 1.90
C GLN A 127 14.31 18.71 0.94
N SER A 128 14.50 17.40 1.15
CA SER A 128 15.37 16.60 0.28
C SER A 128 14.96 15.13 0.28
N GLY A 129 15.08 14.51 -0.90
CA GLY A 129 14.88 13.09 -1.11
C GLY A 129 13.45 12.68 -1.44
N SER A 130 13.20 11.37 -1.36
CA SER A 130 12.00 10.74 -1.90
C SER A 130 11.07 10.20 -0.82
N LEU A 131 10.25 11.10 -0.26
CA LEU A 131 9.15 10.71 0.63
C LEU A 131 7.93 10.30 -0.20
N THR A 132 7.41 9.09 0.02
CA THR A 132 6.07 8.74 -0.47
C THR A 132 5.04 9.27 0.53
N ILE A 133 4.18 10.18 0.10
CA ILE A 133 3.08 10.75 0.87
C ILE A 133 1.79 10.18 0.26
N ARG A 134 1.09 9.30 0.97
CA ARG A 134 -0.13 8.66 0.43
C ARG A 134 -1.23 8.37 1.43
N ASN A 135 -2.48 8.37 0.97
CA ASN A 135 -3.64 8.02 1.81
C ASN A 135 -3.73 8.89 3.07
N ASN A 136 -3.48 10.19 2.93
CA ASN A 136 -3.58 11.15 4.03
C ASN A 136 -4.67 12.18 3.73
N ILE A 137 -5.24 12.77 4.77
CA ILE A 137 -6.03 14.00 4.71
C ILE A 137 -5.13 15.12 5.22
N ILE A 138 -4.86 16.13 4.41
CA ILE A 138 -3.98 17.25 4.76
C ILE A 138 -4.83 18.51 4.67
N GLU A 139 -5.23 19.05 5.82
CA GLU A 139 -6.22 20.12 5.94
C GLU A 139 -5.82 21.15 7.00
N ASP A 140 -6.37 22.36 6.94
CA ASP A 140 -6.13 23.43 7.93
C ASP A 140 -4.64 23.74 8.18
N ASN A 141 -3.81 23.65 7.14
CA ASN A 141 -2.42 24.09 7.19
C ASN A 141 -2.21 25.35 6.37
N LYS A 142 -1.11 26.05 6.64
CA LYS A 142 -0.72 27.17 5.77
C LYS A 142 -0.38 26.66 4.38
N SER A 143 0.61 25.79 4.25
CA SER A 143 0.79 24.96 3.06
C SER A 143 0.42 23.52 3.39
N GLY A 144 -0.37 22.84 2.55
CA GLY A 144 -0.64 21.41 2.73
C GLY A 144 0.64 20.61 2.60
N ILE A 145 1.27 20.69 1.42
CA ILE A 145 2.58 20.10 1.15
C ILE A 145 3.52 21.17 0.58
N ALA A 146 4.68 21.34 1.20
CA ALA A 146 5.76 22.18 0.70
C ALA A 146 6.97 21.32 0.31
N VAL A 147 7.51 21.53 -0.89
CA VAL A 147 8.67 20.82 -1.42
C VAL A 147 9.73 21.83 -1.84
N GLU A 148 10.93 21.66 -1.32
CA GLU A 148 12.06 22.58 -1.57
C GLU A 148 13.33 21.82 -1.96
N GLU A 149 14.36 22.59 -2.32
CA GLU A 149 15.72 22.11 -2.65
C GLU A 149 15.71 20.88 -3.58
N ALA A 150 16.13 19.72 -3.06
CA ALA A 150 16.22 18.45 -3.78
C ALA A 150 15.07 17.49 -3.42
N GLY A 151 13.97 18.02 -2.90
CA GLY A 151 12.76 17.29 -2.58
C GLY A 151 12.14 16.69 -3.84
N ARG A 152 11.91 15.37 -3.80
CA ARG A 152 11.30 14.60 -4.87
C ARG A 152 10.24 13.63 -4.34
N PRO A 153 9.18 14.13 -3.66
CA PRO A 153 8.19 13.25 -3.08
C PRO A 153 7.28 12.63 -4.14
N THR A 154 6.76 11.44 -3.84
CA THR A 154 5.61 10.86 -4.54
C THR A 154 4.35 11.20 -3.76
N ILE A 155 3.49 12.05 -4.32
CA ILE A 155 2.23 12.48 -3.70
C ILE A 155 1.09 11.75 -4.42
N ILE A 156 0.41 10.82 -3.75
CA ILE A 156 -0.62 9.98 -4.36
C ILE A 156 -1.75 9.67 -3.39
N ASN A 157 -3.01 9.70 -3.84
CA ASN A 157 -4.19 9.37 -3.02
C ASN A 157 -4.25 10.17 -1.71
N ASN A 158 -3.94 11.47 -1.72
CA ASN A 158 -4.15 12.33 -0.56
C ASN A 158 -5.33 13.26 -0.86
N THR A 159 -6.13 13.56 0.16
CA THR A 159 -7.10 14.66 0.15
C THR A 159 -6.38 15.88 0.69
N ILE A 160 -6.21 16.92 -0.13
CA ILE A 160 -5.53 18.18 0.25
C ILE A 160 -6.54 19.31 0.10
N VAL A 161 -7.10 19.77 1.22
CA VAL A 161 -8.26 20.68 1.27
C VAL A 161 -8.08 21.69 2.39
N ASP A 162 -8.74 22.85 2.36
CA ASP A 162 -8.73 23.84 3.45
C ASP A 162 -7.34 24.29 3.93
N ASN A 163 -6.34 24.23 3.04
CA ASN A 163 -5.02 24.81 3.26
C ASN A 163 -4.96 26.20 2.59
N THR A 164 -4.17 27.14 3.13
CA THR A 164 -3.96 28.44 2.44
C THR A 164 -3.32 28.24 1.06
N VAL A 165 -2.41 27.26 0.96
CA VAL A 165 -1.82 26.75 -0.28
C VAL A 165 -1.89 25.22 -0.26
N GLY A 166 -2.39 24.58 -1.31
CA GLY A 166 -2.51 23.12 -1.35
C GLY A 166 -1.16 22.40 -1.44
N VAL A 167 -0.52 22.48 -2.60
CA VAL A 167 0.85 21.95 -2.82
C VAL A 167 1.70 23.05 -3.42
N VAL A 168 2.88 23.26 -2.85
CA VAL A 168 3.85 24.23 -3.33
C VAL A 168 5.21 23.57 -3.53
N VAL A 169 5.84 23.88 -4.66
CA VAL A 169 7.13 23.31 -5.08
C VAL A 169 8.02 24.48 -5.47
N TYR A 170 9.20 24.58 -4.86
CA TYR A 170 10.15 25.67 -5.08
C TYR A 170 11.51 25.16 -5.57
N GLY A 171 12.18 25.96 -6.39
CA GLY A 171 13.53 25.67 -6.90
C GLY A 171 13.55 24.47 -7.85
N ASP A 172 14.56 23.61 -7.71
CA ASP A 172 14.78 22.42 -8.54
C ASP A 172 13.99 21.18 -8.06
N ALA A 173 13.13 21.36 -7.07
CA ALA A 173 12.26 20.31 -6.57
C ALA A 173 11.30 19.83 -7.67
N THR A 174 11.14 18.53 -7.78
CA THR A 174 10.21 17.92 -8.74
C THR A 174 9.42 16.84 -8.03
N PRO A 175 8.09 17.02 -7.77
CA PRO A 175 7.29 15.93 -7.25
C PRO A 175 7.34 14.77 -8.24
N TYR A 176 7.97 13.67 -7.82
CA TYR A 176 8.11 12.48 -8.63
C TYR A 176 6.91 11.59 -8.37
N SER A 177 5.87 11.71 -9.18
CA SER A 177 4.84 10.68 -9.23
C SER A 177 5.42 9.47 -9.96
N THR A 178 5.80 8.41 -9.24
CA THR A 178 5.88 7.10 -9.91
C THR A 178 4.46 6.77 -10.37
N PRO A 179 4.19 6.58 -11.66
CA PRO A 179 2.86 6.23 -12.11
C PRO A 179 2.41 4.97 -11.38
N PHE A 180 1.19 4.96 -10.83
CA PHE A 180 0.58 3.76 -10.28
C PHE A 180 0.26 2.84 -11.45
N ARG A 181 1.24 2.00 -11.82
CA ARG A 181 1.11 1.06 -12.94
C ARG A 181 0.50 -0.23 -12.47
N VAL A 182 -0.61 -0.60 -13.07
CA VAL A 182 -1.28 -1.88 -12.88
C VAL A 182 -1.05 -2.72 -14.12
N ALA A 183 -0.67 -3.99 -13.96
CA ALA A 183 -0.72 -4.94 -15.06
C ALA A 183 -2.06 -5.67 -15.03
N PHE A 184 -2.66 -5.88 -16.21
CA PHE A 184 -3.82 -6.74 -16.35
C PHE A 184 -3.43 -7.90 -17.27
N ILE A 185 -3.29 -9.09 -16.68
CA ILE A 185 -2.91 -10.32 -17.37
C ILE A 185 -4.19 -10.98 -17.87
N TYR A 186 -4.26 -11.24 -19.17
CA TYR A 186 -5.45 -11.81 -19.83
C TYR A 186 -5.06 -12.79 -20.93
N TYR A 187 -5.98 -13.67 -21.32
CA TYR A 187 -5.75 -14.59 -22.44
C TYR A 187 -6.36 -14.07 -23.75
N LYS A 188 -7.67 -13.80 -23.76
CA LYS A 188 -8.46 -13.31 -24.90
C LYS A 188 -9.36 -12.13 -24.54
N ASP A 189 -9.65 -11.89 -23.26
CA ASP A 189 -10.54 -10.82 -22.79
C ASP A 189 -9.88 -9.42 -22.86
N ASP A 190 -9.69 -8.92 -24.07
CA ASP A 190 -9.19 -7.55 -24.29
C ASP A 190 -10.23 -6.48 -23.90
N SER A 191 -11.52 -6.83 -23.93
CA SER A 191 -12.62 -5.99 -23.46
C SER A 191 -12.54 -5.72 -21.96
N GLY A 192 -12.42 -6.76 -21.13
CA GLY A 192 -12.29 -6.62 -19.69
C GLY A 192 -11.06 -5.78 -19.33
N ALA A 193 -9.94 -5.96 -20.03
CA ALA A 193 -8.76 -5.13 -19.83
C ALA A 193 -9.04 -3.63 -20.08
N LYS A 194 -9.83 -3.28 -21.10
CA LYS A 194 -10.23 -1.89 -21.40
C LYS A 194 -11.16 -1.32 -20.33
N ASP A 195 -12.12 -2.10 -19.87
CA ASP A 195 -13.06 -1.68 -18.82
C ASP A 195 -12.31 -1.38 -17.50
N TYR A 196 -11.40 -2.29 -17.09
CA TYR A 196 -10.54 -2.05 -15.93
C TYR A 196 -9.61 -0.86 -16.13
N ALA A 197 -9.09 -0.64 -17.34
CA ALA A 197 -8.26 0.53 -17.62
C ALA A 197 -9.04 1.84 -17.42
N GLN A 198 -10.32 1.89 -17.80
CA GLN A 198 -11.16 3.06 -17.60
C GLN A 198 -11.42 3.32 -16.11
N ILE A 199 -11.73 2.28 -15.33
CA ILE A 199 -11.93 2.37 -13.89
C ILE A 199 -10.65 2.90 -13.21
N LEU A 200 -9.49 2.31 -13.51
CA LEU A 200 -8.23 2.69 -12.90
C LEU A 200 -7.75 4.09 -13.32
N LYS A 201 -8.03 4.49 -14.56
CA LYS A 201 -7.74 5.86 -15.03
C LYS A 201 -8.46 6.91 -14.19
N SER A 202 -9.69 6.64 -13.74
CA SER A 202 -10.46 7.56 -12.89
C SER A 202 -9.81 7.84 -11.54
N ILE A 203 -8.96 6.92 -11.05
CA ILE A 203 -8.20 7.05 -9.80
C ILE A 203 -6.72 7.37 -10.02
N GLY A 204 -6.35 7.85 -11.22
CA GLY A 204 -4.97 8.25 -11.54
C GLY A 204 -4.00 7.07 -11.75
N ALA A 205 -4.50 5.85 -11.87
CA ALA A 205 -3.73 4.67 -12.17
C ALA A 205 -3.67 4.40 -13.68
N SER A 206 -2.52 3.97 -14.18
CA SER A 206 -2.36 3.52 -15.56
C SER A 206 -2.36 1.99 -15.59
N LEU A 207 -3.26 1.39 -16.38
CA LEU A 207 -3.27 -0.05 -16.62
C LEU A 207 -2.47 -0.38 -17.90
N THR A 208 -1.65 -1.41 -17.85
CA THR A 208 -1.00 -2.02 -19.01
C THR A 208 -1.62 -3.41 -19.22
N PRO A 209 -2.33 -3.65 -20.33
CA PRO A 209 -2.80 -4.98 -20.68
C PRO A 209 -1.59 -5.83 -21.11
N ILE A 210 -1.49 -7.05 -20.57
CA ILE A 210 -0.42 -8.01 -20.87
C ILE A 210 -1.08 -9.33 -21.28
N PRO A 211 -1.08 -9.69 -22.58
CA PRO A 211 -1.44 -11.03 -23.01
C PRO A 211 -0.55 -12.05 -22.31
N MET A 212 -1.11 -13.19 -21.89
CA MET A 212 -0.31 -14.22 -21.20
C MET A 212 0.94 -14.64 -21.96
N ALA A 213 0.88 -14.65 -23.30
CA ALA A 213 1.99 -14.98 -24.18
C ALA A 213 3.16 -13.98 -24.09
N GLU A 214 2.93 -12.74 -23.65
CA GLU A 214 3.94 -11.67 -23.56
C GLU A 214 4.58 -11.58 -22.17
N ILE A 215 4.04 -12.28 -21.16
CA ILE A 215 4.62 -12.31 -19.80
C ILE A 215 6.14 -12.58 -19.80
N PRO A 216 6.69 -13.51 -20.62
CA PRO A 216 8.14 -13.77 -20.66
C PRO A 216 9.01 -12.54 -20.95
N ASP A 217 8.48 -11.55 -21.68
CA ASP A 217 9.23 -10.38 -22.14
C ASP A 217 9.01 -9.13 -21.27
N VAL A 218 8.04 -9.17 -20.35
CA VAL A 218 7.70 -8.03 -19.50
C VAL A 218 8.42 -8.08 -18.14
N SER A 219 8.92 -6.92 -17.69
CA SER A 219 9.42 -6.75 -16.31
C SER A 219 8.26 -6.48 -15.34
N LEU A 220 7.79 -7.54 -14.68
CA LEU A 220 6.63 -7.46 -13.79
C LEU A 220 6.88 -6.64 -12.51
N SER A 221 8.12 -6.56 -12.03
CA SER A 221 8.47 -5.81 -10.81
C SER A 221 8.29 -4.28 -10.93
N SER A 222 8.04 -3.78 -12.14
CA SER A 222 7.73 -2.37 -12.38
C SER A 222 6.27 -1.99 -12.08
N TYR A 223 5.40 -2.98 -11.87
CA TYR A 223 3.98 -2.77 -11.54
C TYR A 223 3.73 -2.78 -10.03
N ARG A 224 2.66 -2.11 -9.59
CA ARG A 224 2.23 -2.07 -8.18
C ARG A 224 1.32 -3.23 -7.80
N VAL A 225 0.56 -3.74 -8.76
CA VAL A 225 -0.35 -4.88 -8.60
C VAL A 225 -0.50 -5.56 -9.97
N LEU A 226 -0.63 -6.88 -9.94
CA LEU A 226 -0.99 -7.69 -11.10
C LEU A 226 -2.45 -8.11 -10.94
N ILE A 227 -3.31 -7.73 -11.87
CA ILE A 227 -4.68 -8.26 -11.96
C ILE A 227 -4.64 -9.45 -12.91
N VAL A 228 -5.15 -10.59 -12.47
CA VAL A 228 -5.20 -11.83 -13.26
C VAL A 228 -6.65 -12.08 -13.65
N ALA A 229 -6.94 -11.96 -14.95
CA ALA A 229 -8.29 -12.02 -15.47
C ALA A 229 -8.89 -13.44 -15.37
N PRO A 230 -10.23 -13.57 -15.34
CA PRO A 230 -10.90 -14.86 -15.21
C PRO A 230 -10.60 -15.86 -16.34
N ASP A 231 -10.21 -15.38 -17.52
CA ASP A 231 -9.99 -16.20 -18.72
C ASP A 231 -8.57 -16.78 -18.84
N THR A 232 -7.72 -16.55 -17.83
CA THR A 232 -6.29 -16.93 -17.85
C THR A 232 -5.99 -18.36 -17.38
N GLY A 233 -6.97 -19.04 -16.78
CA GLY A 233 -6.82 -20.38 -16.25
C GLY A 233 -8.14 -21.14 -16.21
N LYS A 234 -8.07 -22.45 -16.02
CA LYS A 234 -9.25 -23.31 -15.97
C LYS A 234 -8.96 -24.57 -15.16
N GLY A 235 -9.85 -24.94 -14.25
CA GLY A 235 -9.78 -26.23 -13.57
C GLY A 235 -8.53 -26.40 -12.71
N GLY A 236 -7.97 -25.32 -12.17
CA GLY A 236 -6.72 -25.33 -11.42
C GLY A 236 -5.47 -25.23 -12.28
N GLU A 237 -5.57 -25.31 -13.60
CA GLU A 237 -4.45 -25.14 -14.52
C GLU A 237 -4.27 -23.67 -14.90
N TRP A 238 -3.02 -23.19 -14.87
CA TRP A 238 -2.68 -21.82 -15.25
C TRP A 238 -1.32 -21.74 -15.93
N GLY A 239 -1.29 -21.29 -17.19
CA GLY A 239 -0.06 -21.08 -17.95
C GLY A 239 0.89 -22.28 -17.92
N ASN A 240 2.15 -22.04 -17.54
CA ASN A 240 3.15 -23.07 -17.27
C ASN A 240 3.99 -22.69 -16.05
N ALA A 241 4.81 -23.63 -15.56
CA ALA A 241 5.61 -23.44 -14.35
C ALA A 241 6.54 -22.22 -14.40
N ASP A 242 7.13 -21.89 -15.56
CA ASP A 242 8.02 -20.73 -15.70
C ASP A 242 7.26 -19.40 -15.56
N LEU A 243 6.05 -19.32 -16.11
CA LEU A 243 5.20 -18.13 -15.96
C LEU A 243 4.78 -17.93 -14.50
N VAL A 244 4.36 -19.00 -13.83
CA VAL A 244 3.97 -18.97 -12.41
C VAL A 244 5.17 -18.53 -11.56
N LEU A 245 6.35 -19.11 -11.78
CA LEU A 245 7.58 -18.73 -11.09
C LEU A 245 7.96 -17.27 -11.36
N LYS A 246 7.76 -16.77 -12.58
CA LYS A 246 8.04 -15.36 -12.91
C LYS A 246 7.12 -14.40 -12.15
N ILE A 247 5.83 -14.74 -12.00
CA ILE A 247 4.89 -13.97 -11.19
C ILE A 247 5.30 -14.01 -9.72
N GLN A 248 5.56 -15.20 -9.15
CA GLN A 248 5.98 -15.33 -7.75
C GLN A 248 7.27 -14.54 -7.45
N LYS A 249 8.30 -14.67 -8.31
CA LYS A 249 9.58 -13.96 -8.16
C LYS A 249 9.48 -12.45 -8.36
N SER A 250 8.40 -11.95 -8.97
CA SER A 250 8.20 -10.51 -9.11
C SER A 250 8.00 -9.81 -7.77
N GLY A 251 7.50 -10.53 -6.74
CA GLY A 251 7.14 -9.98 -5.43
C GLY A 251 5.99 -8.97 -5.48
N VAL A 252 5.32 -8.82 -6.63
CA VAL A 252 4.21 -7.89 -6.80
C VAL A 252 2.93 -8.55 -6.30
N PRO A 253 2.10 -7.85 -5.49
CA PRO A 253 0.79 -8.35 -5.08
C PRO A 253 -0.09 -8.73 -6.29
N VAL A 254 -0.84 -9.83 -6.15
CA VAL A 254 -1.72 -10.36 -7.20
C VAL A 254 -3.18 -10.25 -6.75
N LEU A 255 -4.02 -9.65 -7.58
CA LEU A 255 -5.47 -9.73 -7.49
C LEU A 255 -5.97 -10.78 -8.48
N GLY A 256 -6.33 -11.95 -7.97
CA GLY A 256 -6.89 -13.04 -8.77
C GLY A 256 -8.40 -12.86 -8.95
N LEU A 257 -8.87 -12.86 -10.20
CA LEU A 257 -10.30 -12.76 -10.50
C LEU A 257 -10.84 -14.10 -11.01
N GLY A 258 -11.91 -14.58 -10.39
CA GLY A 258 -12.64 -15.76 -10.84
C GLY A 258 -11.75 -16.99 -11.08
N GLU A 259 -12.08 -17.74 -12.13
CA GLU A 259 -11.41 -19.00 -12.51
C GLU A 259 -9.90 -18.86 -12.73
N GLY A 260 -9.47 -17.82 -13.44
CA GLY A 260 -8.06 -17.56 -13.71
C GLY A 260 -7.27 -17.28 -12.43
N GLY A 261 -7.84 -16.50 -11.51
CA GLY A 261 -7.23 -16.22 -10.21
C GLY A 261 -7.01 -17.48 -9.37
N ILE A 262 -8.07 -18.24 -9.11
CA ILE A 262 -8.00 -19.47 -8.30
C ILE A 262 -7.12 -20.55 -8.94
N SER A 263 -7.06 -20.59 -10.28
CA SER A 263 -6.17 -21.51 -10.99
C SER A 263 -4.70 -21.09 -10.85
N LEU A 264 -4.38 -19.79 -10.92
CA LEU A 264 -3.02 -19.33 -10.64
C LEU A 264 -2.61 -19.64 -9.21
N PHE A 265 -3.49 -19.39 -8.25
CA PHE A 265 -3.21 -19.61 -6.82
C PHE A 265 -3.04 -21.09 -6.49
N GLN A 266 -3.75 -21.99 -7.17
CA GLN A 266 -3.48 -23.42 -7.15
C GLN A 266 -2.02 -23.72 -7.56
N GLN A 267 -1.57 -23.19 -8.69
CA GLN A 267 -0.19 -23.39 -9.16
C GLN A 267 0.87 -22.75 -8.24
N MET A 268 0.49 -21.74 -7.48
CA MET A 268 1.35 -21.11 -6.48
C MET A 268 1.40 -21.88 -5.15
N GLY A 269 0.52 -22.86 -4.93
CA GLY A 269 0.42 -23.61 -3.68
C GLY A 269 -0.25 -22.83 -2.54
N LEU A 270 -1.06 -21.82 -2.85
CA LEU A 270 -1.85 -21.07 -1.86
C LEU A 270 -3.11 -21.86 -1.47
N SER A 271 -3.72 -21.52 -0.33
CA SER A 271 -4.97 -22.16 0.11
C SER A 271 -6.23 -21.59 -0.57
N ILE A 272 -6.17 -20.34 -1.05
CA ILE A 272 -7.21 -19.69 -1.86
C ILE A 272 -7.21 -20.19 -3.32
N ASN A 273 -7.54 -21.46 -3.50
CA ASN A 273 -7.23 -22.20 -4.72
C ASN A 273 -8.43 -22.93 -5.34
N TRP A 274 -8.20 -23.58 -6.47
CA TRP A 274 -9.22 -24.31 -7.20
C TRP A 274 -9.81 -25.49 -6.42
N ASP A 275 -9.01 -26.24 -5.66
CA ASP A 275 -9.50 -27.49 -5.06
C ASP A 275 -10.59 -27.27 -3.99
N HIS A 276 -10.69 -26.07 -3.41
CA HIS A 276 -11.57 -25.77 -2.28
C HIS A 276 -12.51 -24.59 -2.55
N HIS A 277 -12.81 -24.33 -3.83
CA HIS A 277 -13.74 -23.29 -4.20
C HIS A 277 -15.19 -23.81 -4.32
N TRP A 278 -16.13 -22.89 -4.11
CA TRP A 278 -17.56 -23.05 -4.33
C TRP A 278 -18.02 -22.07 -5.42
N ILE A 279 -19.01 -22.48 -6.22
CA ILE A 279 -19.64 -21.62 -7.22
C ILE A 279 -21.05 -21.27 -6.75
N SER A 280 -21.33 -19.97 -6.61
CA SER A 280 -22.66 -19.47 -6.26
C SER A 280 -23.05 -18.28 -7.14
N ASN A 281 -24.31 -17.85 -7.03
CA ASN A 281 -24.80 -16.62 -7.66
C ASN A 281 -25.27 -15.64 -6.59
N ASN A 282 -24.61 -14.50 -6.48
CA ASN A 282 -24.99 -13.44 -5.56
C ASN A 282 -24.60 -12.05 -6.12
N ALA A 283 -25.06 -11.00 -5.45
CA ALA A 283 -24.89 -9.62 -5.87
C ALA A 283 -23.99 -8.80 -4.93
N GLY A 284 -23.35 -9.45 -3.94
CA GLY A 284 -22.66 -8.74 -2.86
C GLY A 284 -22.03 -9.67 -1.84
N ILE A 285 -21.60 -9.09 -0.73
CA ILE A 285 -20.91 -9.80 0.36
C ILE A 285 -21.48 -9.43 1.72
N TYR A 286 -21.36 -10.34 2.69
CA TYR A 286 -21.41 -10.02 4.10
C TYR A 286 -20.02 -9.61 4.58
N VAL A 287 -19.85 -8.35 4.97
CA VAL A 287 -18.58 -7.77 5.42
C VAL A 287 -18.21 -8.31 6.80
N MET A 288 -17.04 -8.96 6.89
CA MET A 288 -16.58 -9.60 8.13
C MET A 288 -16.07 -8.58 9.15
N ASP A 289 -15.27 -7.63 8.68
CA ASP A 289 -14.68 -6.54 9.47
C ASP A 289 -14.89 -5.20 8.75
N PRO A 290 -15.93 -4.43 9.14
CA PRO A 290 -16.21 -3.11 8.56
C PRO A 290 -15.09 -2.08 8.76
N GLU A 291 -14.27 -2.24 9.81
CA GLU A 291 -13.14 -1.35 10.11
C GLU A 291 -11.86 -1.76 9.37
N HIS A 292 -11.92 -2.86 8.59
CA HIS A 292 -10.78 -3.28 7.80
C HIS A 292 -10.49 -2.23 6.74
N ARG A 293 -9.23 -1.79 6.66
CA ARG A 293 -8.74 -0.76 5.74
C ARG A 293 -9.15 -0.90 4.26
N ILE A 294 -9.50 -2.10 3.81
CA ILE A 294 -9.96 -2.35 2.42
C ILE A 294 -11.28 -1.62 2.12
N PHE A 295 -12.10 -1.38 3.14
CA PHE A 295 -13.38 -0.68 3.04
C PHE A 295 -13.26 0.81 3.37
N MET A 296 -12.13 1.27 3.91
CA MET A 296 -11.98 2.64 4.40
C MET A 296 -10.94 3.47 3.64
N THR A 297 -10.05 2.84 2.86
CA THR A 297 -8.90 3.54 2.26
C THR A 297 -8.41 2.85 0.98
N PRO A 298 -8.12 3.58 -0.11
CA PRO A 298 -8.09 5.04 -0.20
C PRO A 298 -9.45 5.72 -0.31
N ASN A 299 -10.51 4.96 -0.62
CA ASN A 299 -11.87 5.45 -0.67
C ASN A 299 -12.69 4.77 0.43
N ASP A 300 -13.53 5.56 1.10
CA ASP A 300 -14.49 5.03 2.06
C ASP A 300 -15.65 4.35 1.32
N ILE A 301 -15.93 3.10 1.68
CA ILE A 301 -17.03 2.29 1.19
C ILE A 301 -18.02 2.18 2.36
N PRO A 302 -19.14 2.92 2.33
CA PRO A 302 -20.09 2.91 3.44
C PRO A 302 -20.67 1.52 3.65
N ILE A 303 -20.33 0.89 4.78
CA ILE A 303 -20.83 -0.44 5.12
C ILE A 303 -22.18 -0.31 5.84
N PRO A 304 -23.27 -0.90 5.31
CA PRO A 304 -24.57 -0.86 5.98
C PRO A 304 -24.53 -1.53 7.35
N LYS A 305 -25.43 -1.14 8.27
CA LYS A 305 -25.54 -1.78 9.60
C LYS A 305 -25.79 -3.30 9.53
N SER A 306 -26.44 -3.76 8.47
CA SER A 306 -26.64 -5.19 8.20
C SER A 306 -25.36 -5.93 7.85
N ARG A 307 -24.27 -5.20 7.55
CA ARG A 307 -23.02 -5.66 6.93
C ARG A 307 -23.19 -6.33 5.57
N MET A 308 -24.39 -6.27 4.99
CA MET A 308 -24.64 -6.72 3.62
C MET A 308 -24.28 -5.59 2.67
N LEU A 309 -23.15 -5.72 1.98
CA LEU A 309 -22.67 -4.77 0.98
C LEU A 309 -23.02 -5.28 -0.41
N GLU A 310 -23.88 -4.56 -1.12
CA GLU A 310 -24.22 -4.83 -2.52
C GLU A 310 -23.09 -4.33 -3.43
N LEU A 311 -22.60 -5.20 -4.33
CA LEU A 311 -21.49 -4.94 -5.24
C LEU A 311 -21.94 -4.89 -6.71
N TYR A 312 -23.05 -5.55 -7.03
CA TYR A 312 -23.59 -5.68 -8.39
C TYR A 312 -25.09 -5.39 -8.38
N GLU A 313 -25.60 -4.75 -9.43
CA GLU A 313 -27.04 -4.47 -9.59
C GLU A 313 -27.89 -5.75 -9.80
N ARG A 314 -27.23 -6.88 -10.08
CA ARG A 314 -27.84 -8.19 -10.30
C ARG A 314 -26.91 -9.28 -9.82
N SER A 315 -27.47 -10.44 -9.49
CA SER A 315 -26.65 -11.60 -9.15
C SER A 315 -25.74 -11.98 -10.30
N VAL A 316 -24.46 -12.18 -9.99
CA VAL A 316 -23.42 -12.68 -10.90
C VAL A 316 -22.89 -14.00 -10.37
N THR A 317 -22.31 -14.81 -11.25
CA THR A 317 -21.60 -16.01 -10.83
C THR A 317 -20.29 -15.62 -10.17
N VAL A 318 -20.11 -16.05 -8.94
CA VAL A 318 -18.90 -15.81 -8.15
C VAL A 318 -18.16 -17.12 -7.87
N ARG A 319 -16.86 -17.00 -7.60
CA ARG A 319 -16.02 -18.05 -7.05
C ARG A 319 -15.75 -17.70 -5.60
N GLU A 320 -16.00 -18.63 -4.69
CA GLU A 320 -15.92 -18.39 -3.25
C GLU A 320 -15.04 -19.45 -2.61
N GLU A 321 -14.24 -19.07 -1.63
CA GLU A 321 -13.30 -19.95 -0.96
C GLU A 321 -13.96 -20.62 0.25
N TYR A 322 -13.76 -21.93 0.41
CA TYR A 322 -14.24 -22.66 1.58
C TYR A 322 -13.32 -22.43 2.80
N GLY A 323 -13.80 -21.59 3.71
CA GLY A 323 -13.11 -21.10 4.90
C GLY A 323 -12.42 -22.17 5.75
N PRO A 324 -13.05 -23.30 6.08
CA PRO A 324 -12.45 -24.33 6.91
C PRO A 324 -11.16 -24.96 6.36
N HIS A 325 -10.90 -24.85 5.05
CA HIS A 325 -9.65 -25.34 4.42
C HIS A 325 -8.59 -24.25 4.25
N LEU A 326 -8.92 -22.98 4.51
CA LEU A 326 -7.99 -21.88 4.32
C LEU A 326 -6.87 -21.88 5.37
N SER A 327 -5.69 -21.44 4.90
CA SER A 327 -4.52 -21.22 5.74
C SER A 327 -4.83 -20.22 6.85
N ARG A 328 -4.13 -20.35 7.98
CA ARG A 328 -4.19 -19.35 9.07
C ARG A 328 -3.64 -17.97 8.65
N LEU A 329 -2.95 -17.91 7.51
CA LEU A 329 -2.47 -16.67 6.90
C LEU A 329 -3.56 -15.98 6.04
N ALA A 330 -4.71 -16.62 5.85
CA ALA A 330 -5.85 -16.03 5.16
C ALA A 330 -6.61 -15.08 6.08
N ILE A 331 -7.02 -13.95 5.51
CA ILE A 331 -7.88 -12.93 6.11
C ILE A 331 -9.21 -12.97 5.36
N LEU A 332 -10.27 -13.27 6.08
CA LEU A 332 -11.62 -13.42 5.54
C LEU A 332 -12.32 -12.06 5.57
N LEU A 333 -12.54 -11.45 4.41
CA LEU A 333 -13.00 -10.06 4.31
C LEU A 333 -14.48 -9.95 3.91
N GLY A 334 -14.93 -10.82 3.00
CA GLY A 334 -16.31 -10.86 2.52
C GLY A 334 -16.82 -12.29 2.43
N ARG A 335 -17.82 -12.61 3.25
CA ARG A 335 -18.50 -13.91 3.24
C ARG A 335 -19.65 -13.90 2.23
N SER A 336 -19.92 -15.06 1.62
CA SER A 336 -21.09 -15.29 0.80
C SER A 336 -22.38 -14.93 1.55
N PRO A 337 -23.26 -14.09 0.99
CA PRO A 337 -24.54 -13.76 1.62
C PRO A 337 -25.58 -14.88 1.42
N THR A 338 -25.36 -15.76 0.45
CA THR A 338 -26.31 -16.82 0.04
C THR A 338 -25.97 -18.19 0.59
N ASP A 339 -24.79 -18.36 1.18
CA ASP A 339 -24.36 -19.63 1.77
C ASP A 339 -25.07 -19.89 3.12
N PRO A 340 -25.88 -20.97 3.22
CA PRO A 340 -26.55 -21.32 4.47
C PRO A 340 -25.57 -21.74 5.58
N ASP A 341 -24.43 -22.34 5.22
CA ASP A 341 -23.44 -22.88 6.16
C ASP A 341 -22.50 -21.79 6.66
N LYS A 342 -22.43 -20.66 5.93
CA LYS A 342 -21.63 -19.47 6.26
C LYS A 342 -20.12 -19.75 6.31
N ASP A 343 -19.69 -20.68 5.48
CA ASP A 343 -18.30 -21.13 5.38
C ASP A 343 -17.64 -20.69 4.07
N HIS A 344 -18.35 -20.03 3.16
CA HIS A 344 -17.82 -19.59 1.86
C HIS A 344 -17.57 -18.09 1.79
N TYR A 345 -16.43 -17.70 1.18
CA TYR A 345 -15.96 -16.32 1.17
C TYR A 345 -15.58 -15.86 -0.24
N SER A 346 -16.26 -14.83 -0.75
CA SER A 346 -16.02 -14.25 -2.09
C SER A 346 -14.88 -13.22 -2.09
N LEU A 347 -14.44 -12.74 -0.92
CA LEU A 347 -13.31 -11.84 -0.78
C LEU A 347 -12.38 -12.32 0.35
N VAL A 348 -11.21 -12.82 -0.04
CA VAL A 348 -10.18 -13.36 0.85
C VAL A 348 -8.82 -12.80 0.46
N GLN A 349 -7.99 -12.51 1.46
CA GLN A 349 -6.60 -12.14 1.26
C GLN A 349 -5.70 -13.17 1.93
N GLU A 350 -4.81 -13.83 1.20
CA GLU A 350 -3.78 -14.71 1.77
C GLU A 350 -2.41 -14.05 1.64
N LYS A 351 -1.62 -14.10 2.73
CA LYS A 351 -0.20 -13.69 2.69
C LYS A 351 0.65 -14.91 2.34
N ASN A 352 1.40 -14.79 1.25
CA ASN A 352 2.43 -15.74 0.83
C ASN A 352 3.75 -15.48 1.58
#